data_AF-A0A150J6Z7-F1
#
_entry.id   AF-A0A150J6Z7-F1
#
_cell.length_a   1.000
_cell.length_b   1.000
_cell.length_c   1.000
_cell.angle_alpha   90.00
_cell.angle_beta   90.00
_cell.angle_gamma   90.00
#
_symmetry.space_group_name_H-M   'P 1'
#
loop_
_entity.id
_entity.type
_entity.pdbx_description
1 polymer ?
#
loop_
_entity_poly.entity_id
_entity_poly.type
_entity_poly.pdbx_seq_one_letter_code
_entity_poly.pdbx_strand_id
1 'polypeptide(L)'
;MKKIFAIIIGFLFFGSIFGIASITAGGGCDCSQVNFLLSQTTVQVGDTFTITKRGYCLYDEQPYPGTLKEMLQFVSGSDEGIWETVTFRALRPGTITYTSEDCSDVHIVTIVPKEYPIFSFMNILGFGKRK
;
A
#
# COMPACT_ATOMS: atom_id res chain seq x y z
N MET A 1 19.77 -49.82 28.86
CA MET A 1 18.64 -49.05 28.30
C MET A 1 19.07 -47.62 27.99
N LYS A 2 19.68 -47.38 26.82
CA LYS A 2 20.21 -46.05 26.43
C LYS A 2 19.94 -45.67 24.96
N LYS A 3 19.12 -46.43 24.24
CA LYS A 3 18.98 -46.28 22.77
C LYS A 3 17.57 -45.86 22.30
N ILE A 4 16.61 -45.68 23.20
CA ILE A 4 15.23 -45.31 22.85
C ILE A 4 15.00 -43.79 22.92
N PHE A 5 15.76 -43.07 23.77
CA PHE A 5 15.56 -41.62 23.96
C PHE A 5 15.95 -40.76 22.75
N ALA A 6 16.81 -41.26 21.85
CA ALA A 6 17.26 -40.49 20.68
C ALA A 6 16.18 -40.32 19.60
N ILE A 7 15.18 -41.20 19.55
CA ILE A 7 14.18 -41.21 18.47
C ILE A 7 13.01 -40.24 18.77
N ILE A 8 12.74 -39.95 20.04
CA ILE A 8 11.62 -39.08 20.44
C ILE A 8 11.93 -37.59 20.18
N ILE A 9 13.21 -37.19 20.25
CA ILE A 9 13.63 -35.80 20.02
C ILE A 9 13.64 -35.43 18.53
N GLY A 10 13.88 -36.41 17.63
CA GLY A 10 13.86 -36.18 16.19
C GLY A 10 12.45 -36.05 15.59
N PHE A 11 11.45 -36.70 16.20
CA PHE A 11 10.07 -36.65 15.69
C PHE A 11 9.33 -35.35 16.06
N LEU A 12 9.83 -34.59 17.03
CA LEU A 12 9.20 -33.35 17.48
C LEU A 12 9.46 -32.16 16.53
N PHE A 13 10.42 -32.28 15.61
CA PHE A 13 10.82 -31.20 14.70
C PHE A 13 10.13 -31.21 13.32
N PHE A 14 9.30 -32.21 13.00
CA PHE A 14 8.54 -32.25 11.74
C PHE A 14 7.09 -31.76 11.86
N GLY A 15 6.63 -31.42 13.07
CA GLY A 15 5.29 -30.85 13.29
C GLY A 15 5.23 -29.32 13.25
N SER A 16 6.36 -28.64 13.05
CA SER A 16 6.46 -27.17 13.10
C SER A 16 6.49 -26.53 11.72
N ILE A 17 5.78 -27.14 10.75
CA ILE A 17 5.39 -26.40 9.55
C ILE A 17 4.37 -25.39 10.03
N PHE A 18 4.78 -24.13 10.03
CA PHE A 18 4.00 -22.93 10.27
C PHE A 18 2.59 -23.04 9.68
N GLY A 19 1.66 -23.54 10.47
CA GLY A 19 0.25 -23.27 10.32
C GLY A 19 -0.01 -21.94 10.99
N ILE A 20 0.34 -20.83 10.33
CA ILE A 20 -0.31 -19.56 10.62
C ILE A 20 -1.73 -19.74 10.11
N ALA A 21 -2.57 -20.42 10.88
CA ALA A 21 -4.00 -20.21 10.76
C ALA A 21 -4.16 -18.75 11.19
N SER A 22 -4.27 -17.84 10.22
CA SER A 22 -4.90 -16.56 10.44
C SER A 22 -6.29 -16.90 10.98
N ILE A 23 -6.43 -16.77 12.30
CA ILE A 23 -7.72 -16.80 12.96
C ILE A 23 -8.36 -15.48 12.54
N THR A 24 -8.97 -15.44 11.36
CA THR A 24 -9.80 -14.32 10.94
C THR A 24 -11.04 -14.36 11.82
N ALA A 25 -10.95 -13.72 12.98
CA ALA A 25 -12.11 -13.29 13.73
C ALA A 25 -12.90 -12.36 12.81
N GLY A 26 -13.95 -12.91 12.19
CA GLY A 26 -14.75 -12.23 11.20
C GLY A 26 -15.38 -10.95 11.76
N GLY A 27 -14.84 -9.82 11.33
CA GLY A 27 -15.62 -8.65 10.91
C GLY A 27 -15.42 -8.49 9.42
N GLY A 28 -15.89 -9.47 8.63
CA GLY A 28 -15.55 -9.58 7.21
C GLY A 28 -15.97 -8.34 6.41
N CYS A 29 -15.06 -7.85 5.58
CA CYS A 29 -15.37 -6.83 4.59
C CYS A 29 -16.49 -7.34 3.65
N ASP A 30 -17.48 -6.50 3.32
CA ASP A 30 -18.54 -6.91 2.38
C ASP A 30 -18.05 -6.70 0.95
N CYS A 31 -17.49 -7.75 0.36
CA CYS A 31 -16.94 -7.74 -1.00
C CYS A 31 -17.99 -7.52 -2.10
N SER A 32 -19.29 -7.49 -1.76
CA SER A 32 -20.35 -7.13 -2.72
C SER A 32 -20.54 -5.61 -2.83
N GLN A 33 -19.88 -4.83 -1.98
CA GLN A 33 -19.99 -3.37 -1.92
C GLN A 33 -18.64 -2.70 -2.14
N VAL A 34 -18.68 -1.39 -2.42
CA VAL A 34 -17.46 -0.58 -2.45
C VAL A 34 -16.94 -0.41 -1.03
N ASN A 35 -15.70 -0.82 -0.80
CA ASN A 35 -15.03 -0.76 0.50
C ASN A 35 -13.80 0.16 0.52
N PHE A 36 -13.36 0.60 -0.65
CA PHE A 36 -12.18 1.45 -0.84
C PHE A 36 -12.42 2.40 -2.01
N LEU A 37 -12.09 3.67 -1.79
CA LEU A 37 -12.17 4.73 -2.77
C LEU A 37 -10.88 5.53 -2.76
N LEU A 38 -10.36 5.78 -3.96
CA LEU A 38 -9.28 6.71 -4.21
C LEU A 38 -9.87 7.95 -4.87
N SER A 39 -9.52 9.13 -4.38
CA SER A 39 -9.84 10.35 -5.15
C SER A 39 -9.09 10.39 -6.47
N GLN A 40 -7.87 9.83 -6.52
CA GLN A 40 -6.99 9.86 -7.68
C GLN A 40 -6.11 8.60 -7.72
N THR A 41 -5.96 8.00 -8.90
CA THR A 41 -5.04 6.87 -9.14
C THR A 41 -3.67 7.32 -9.62
N THR A 42 -3.52 8.58 -10.03
CA THR A 42 -2.25 9.19 -10.41
C THR A 42 -2.14 10.59 -9.83
N VAL A 43 -1.04 10.85 -9.12
CA VAL A 43 -0.80 12.10 -8.39
C VAL A 43 0.62 12.59 -8.66
N GLN A 44 0.88 13.90 -8.67
CA GLN A 44 2.25 14.40 -8.83
C GLN A 44 2.94 14.55 -7.47
N VAL A 45 4.27 14.47 -7.46
CA VAL A 45 5.05 14.82 -6.26
C VAL A 45 4.71 16.24 -5.79
N GLY A 46 4.34 16.35 -4.52
CA GLY A 46 3.92 17.57 -3.86
C GLY A 46 2.41 17.72 -3.70
N ASP A 47 1.61 16.99 -4.49
CA ASP A 47 0.16 17.02 -4.45
C ASP A 47 -0.40 16.21 -3.27
N THR A 48 -1.66 16.46 -2.92
CA THR A 48 -2.40 15.71 -1.90
C THR A 48 -3.49 14.87 -2.53
N PHE A 49 -3.71 13.68 -1.99
CA PHE A 49 -4.81 12.80 -2.37
C PHE A 49 -5.43 12.16 -1.13
N THR A 50 -6.64 11.66 -1.31
CA THR A 50 -7.45 11.04 -0.25
C THR A 50 -7.71 9.59 -0.55
N ILE A 51 -7.65 8.79 0.51
CA ILE A 51 -8.10 7.40 0.55
C ILE A 51 -9.27 7.34 1.51
N THR A 52 -10.38 6.77 1.06
CA THR A 52 -11.53 6.48 1.91
C THR A 52 -11.75 4.98 1.93
N LYS A 53 -11.70 4.37 3.10
CA LYS A 53 -11.91 2.93 3.27
C LYS A 53 -12.90 2.65 4.39
N ARG A 54 -13.50 1.46 4.39
CA ARG A 54 -14.27 1.03 5.57
C ARG A 54 -13.31 0.61 6.68
N GLY A 55 -13.50 1.15 7.89
CA GLY A 55 -12.57 0.97 9.02
C GLY A 55 -12.43 -0.49 9.51
N TYR A 56 -13.35 -1.36 9.10
CA TYR A 56 -13.32 -2.80 9.45
C TYR A 56 -12.74 -3.69 8.33
N CYS A 57 -12.34 -3.12 7.18
CA CYS A 57 -11.72 -3.85 6.08
C CYS A 57 -10.19 -3.73 6.15
N LEU A 58 -9.49 -4.86 6.03
CA LEU A 58 -8.03 -4.89 6.09
C LEU A 58 -7.43 -4.75 4.69
N TYR A 59 -6.39 -3.91 4.59
CA TYR A 59 -5.65 -3.66 3.36
C TYR A 59 -4.16 -3.76 3.63
N ASP A 60 -3.46 -4.58 2.84
CA ASP A 60 -2.00 -4.62 2.78
C ASP A 60 -1.49 -3.52 1.83
N GLU A 61 -0.41 -2.88 2.25
CA GLU A 61 0.12 -1.66 1.63
C GLU A 61 1.53 -1.93 1.11
N GLN A 62 1.67 -1.99 -0.20
CA GLN A 62 2.92 -2.35 -0.87
C GLN A 62 3.50 -1.16 -1.63
N PRO A 63 4.32 -0.31 -0.98
CA PRO A 63 5.00 0.82 -1.60
C PRO A 63 6.22 0.36 -2.41
N TYR A 64 6.45 0.99 -3.56
CA TYR A 64 7.65 0.80 -4.38
C TYR A 64 8.00 2.07 -5.18
N PRO A 65 9.25 2.58 -5.15
CA PRO A 65 10.39 2.09 -4.39
C PRO A 65 10.40 2.65 -2.96
N GLY A 66 10.88 1.84 -2.00
CA GLY A 66 11.10 2.28 -0.62
C GLY A 66 9.94 1.96 0.33
N THR A 67 9.73 2.80 1.33
CA THR A 67 8.71 2.60 2.36
C THR A 67 7.58 3.63 2.26
N LEU A 68 6.41 3.30 2.80
CA LEU A 68 5.23 4.17 2.73
C LEU A 68 5.51 5.55 3.36
N LYS A 69 6.26 5.58 4.48
CA LYS A 69 6.65 6.81 5.19
C LYS A 69 7.59 7.72 4.39
N GLU A 70 8.34 7.16 3.45
CA GLU A 70 9.19 7.95 2.55
C GLU A 70 8.42 8.52 1.36
N MET A 71 7.37 7.81 0.94
CA MET A 71 6.55 8.18 -0.20
C MET A 71 5.42 9.14 0.17
N LEU A 72 4.87 9.01 1.37
CA LEU A 72 3.69 9.73 1.83
C LEU A 72 3.94 10.48 3.14
N GLN A 73 3.37 11.67 3.24
CA GLN A 73 3.22 12.43 4.47
C GLN A 73 1.75 12.49 4.86
N PHE A 74 1.41 12.08 6.09
CA PHE A 74 0.08 12.28 6.63
C PHE A 74 -0.25 13.77 6.75
N VAL A 75 -1.42 14.17 6.26
CA VAL A 75 -1.93 15.55 6.34
C VAL A 75 -3.07 15.63 7.33
N SER A 76 -4.10 14.81 7.15
CA SER A 76 -5.30 14.78 7.99
C SER A 76 -6.03 13.45 7.87
N GLY A 77 -6.87 13.14 8.85
CA GLY A 77 -7.77 11.99 8.85
C GLY A 77 -9.11 12.36 9.48
N SER A 78 -10.17 11.70 9.04
CA SER A 78 -11.53 11.88 9.55
C SER A 78 -12.28 10.55 9.52
N ASP A 79 -12.99 10.25 10.59
CA ASP A 79 -13.84 9.08 10.72
C ASP A 79 -15.31 9.49 10.67
N GLU A 80 -16.05 8.97 9.70
CA GLU A 80 -17.48 9.20 9.52
C GLU A 80 -18.24 7.86 9.52
N GLY A 81 -18.73 7.48 10.70
CA GLY A 81 -19.45 6.22 10.88
C GLY A 81 -18.54 5.01 10.66
N ILE A 82 -18.77 4.29 9.55
CA ILE A 82 -17.95 3.13 9.17
C ILE A 82 -16.82 3.46 8.20
N TRP A 83 -16.74 4.72 7.74
CA TRP A 83 -15.75 5.18 6.77
C TRP A 83 -14.62 5.92 7.47
N GLU A 84 -13.40 5.53 7.15
CA GLU A 84 -12.17 6.21 7.52
C GLU A 84 -11.62 6.89 6.26
N THR A 85 -11.47 8.21 6.30
CA THR A 85 -10.86 8.99 5.21
C THR A 85 -9.54 9.57 5.67
N VAL A 86 -8.48 9.29 4.91
CA VAL A 86 -7.12 9.77 5.20
C VAL A 86 -6.58 10.54 4.00
N THR A 87 -6.03 11.72 4.28
CA THR A 87 -5.38 12.59 3.29
C THR A 87 -3.88 12.48 3.43
N PHE A 88 -3.22 12.16 2.32
CA PHE A 88 -1.77 12.07 2.22
C PHE A 88 -1.23 13.09 1.23
N ARG A 89 -0.02 13.58 1.50
CA ARG A 89 0.80 14.35 0.55
C ARG A 89 1.87 13.45 -0.05
N ALA A 90 1.96 13.44 -1.38
CA ALA A 90 2.96 12.69 -2.12
C ALA A 90 4.34 13.37 -2.03
N LEU A 91 5.35 12.64 -1.55
CA LEU A 91 6.71 13.16 -1.35
C LEU A 91 7.70 12.67 -2.41
N ARG A 92 7.56 11.42 -2.86
CA ARG A 92 8.49 10.76 -3.79
C ARG A 92 7.76 9.99 -4.88
N PRO A 93 8.31 9.94 -6.09
CA PRO A 93 7.73 9.17 -7.18
C PRO A 93 7.81 7.67 -6.88
N GLY A 94 6.78 6.94 -7.30
CA GLY A 94 6.65 5.52 -7.08
C GLY A 94 5.21 5.05 -7.21
N THR A 95 4.95 3.80 -6.91
CA THR A 95 3.64 3.17 -6.94
C THR A 95 3.34 2.56 -5.58
N ILE A 96 2.09 2.68 -5.14
CA ILE A 96 1.59 2.07 -3.91
C ILE A 96 0.41 1.19 -4.30
N THR A 97 0.52 -0.09 -3.96
CA THR A 97 -0.54 -1.07 -4.20
C THR A 97 -1.23 -1.37 -2.88
N TYR A 98 -2.54 -1.18 -2.84
CA TYR A 98 -3.41 -1.52 -1.73
C TYR A 98 -4.18 -2.79 -2.10
N THR A 99 -3.93 -3.88 -1.37
CA THR A 99 -4.59 -5.16 -1.61
C THR A 99 -5.50 -5.50 -0.44
N SER A 100 -6.78 -5.74 -0.69
CA SER A 100 -7.69 -6.19 0.36
C SER A 100 -7.36 -7.61 0.79
N GLU A 101 -7.15 -7.82 2.09
CA GLU A 101 -6.97 -9.17 2.64
C GLU A 101 -8.26 -10.00 2.57
N ASP A 102 -9.41 -9.33 2.70
CA ASP A 102 -10.72 -9.96 2.75
C ASP A 102 -11.31 -10.24 1.36
N CYS A 103 -11.13 -9.32 0.41
CA CYS A 103 -11.83 -9.35 -0.88
C CYS A 103 -10.92 -9.58 -2.09
N SER A 104 -9.59 -9.59 -1.90
CA SER A 104 -8.60 -9.67 -3.00
C SER A 104 -8.71 -8.54 -4.03
N ASP A 105 -9.37 -7.43 -3.69
CA ASP A 105 -9.42 -6.22 -4.51
C ASP A 105 -8.06 -5.51 -4.49
N VAL A 106 -7.63 -5.01 -5.66
CA VAL A 106 -6.34 -4.33 -5.82
C VAL A 106 -6.57 -2.89 -6.29
N HIS A 107 -6.08 -1.94 -5.52
CA HIS A 107 -6.10 -0.52 -5.85
C HIS A 107 -4.69 0.03 -5.94
N ILE A 108 -4.40 0.76 -7.02
CA ILE A 108 -3.05 1.24 -7.32
C ILE A 108 -3.05 2.76 -7.37
N VAL A 109 -2.09 3.37 -6.67
CA VAL A 109 -1.78 4.80 -6.73
C VAL A 109 -0.39 4.99 -7.30
N THR A 110 -0.28 5.73 -8.39
CA THR A 110 1.01 6.07 -9.00
C THR A 110 1.36 7.52 -8.74
N ILE A 111 2.46 7.75 -8.04
CA ILE A 111 3.05 9.07 -7.83
C ILE A 111 4.06 9.33 -8.94
N VAL A 112 3.76 10.31 -9.79
CA VAL A 112 4.64 10.71 -10.88
C VAL A 112 5.50 11.92 -10.48
N PRO A 113 6.75 12.01 -10.95
CA PRO A 113 7.55 13.19 -10.72
C PRO A 113 6.86 14.40 -11.36
N LYS A 114 6.89 15.54 -10.67
CA LYS A 114 6.51 16.80 -11.26
C LYS A 114 7.53 17.12 -12.36
N GLU A 115 7.05 17.48 -13.54
CA GLU A 115 7.94 17.78 -14.67
C GLU A 115 9.01 18.77 -14.24
N TYR A 116 10.28 18.38 -14.43
CA TYR A 116 11.40 19.20 -14.02
C TYR A 116 11.38 20.52 -14.81
N PRO A 117 11.59 21.67 -14.15
CA PRO A 117 11.62 22.98 -14.83
C PRO A 117 12.72 23.09 -15.89
N ILE A 118 13.65 22.14 -15.97
CA ILE A 118 14.70 22.08 -16.99
C ILE A 118 14.15 21.98 -18.41
N PHE A 119 12.98 21.36 -18.62
CA PHE A 119 12.31 21.36 -19.92
C PHE A 119 11.80 22.76 -20.29
N SER A 120 11.31 23.52 -19.31
CA SER A 120 10.97 24.94 -19.49
C SER A 120 12.23 25.78 -19.77
N PHE A 121 13.34 25.51 -19.09
CA PHE A 121 14.62 26.18 -19.38
C PHE A 121 15.18 25.81 -20.76
N MET A 122 15.04 24.57 -21.25
CA MET A 122 15.46 24.18 -22.61
C MET A 122 14.67 24.91 -23.70
N ASN A 123 13.38 25.17 -23.46
CA ASN A 123 12.55 26.01 -24.34
C ASN A 123 12.96 27.49 -24.30
N ILE A 124 13.33 28.02 -23.12
CA ILE A 124 13.85 29.40 -22.98
C ILE A 124 15.24 29.53 -23.64
N LEU A 125 16.10 28.51 -23.52
CA LEU A 125 17.46 28.50 -24.06
C LEU A 125 17.51 28.17 -25.56
N GLY A 126 16.38 27.96 -26.22
CA GLY A 126 16.30 27.89 -27.69
C GLY A 126 16.75 26.57 -28.32
N PHE A 127 16.92 25.50 -27.54
CA PHE A 127 17.38 24.19 -28.05
C PHE A 127 16.36 23.43 -28.94
N GLY A 128 15.20 24.03 -29.26
CA GLY A 128 14.17 23.47 -30.14
C GLY A 128 14.03 24.15 -31.51
N LYS A 129 14.75 25.24 -31.79
CA LYS A 129 14.70 25.89 -33.11
C LYS A 129 15.71 25.25 -34.05
N ARG A 130 15.37 24.10 -34.63
CA ARG A 130 16.00 23.70 -35.89
C ARG A 130 15.51 24.63 -37.00
N LYS A 131 16.48 25.16 -37.74
CA LYS A 131 16.30 25.90 -39.00
C LYS A 131 15.59 25.04 -40.04
#